data_AF-A0A7X8D7P3-F1
#
_entry.id   AF-A0A7X8D7P3-F1
#
_cell.length_a   1.000
_cell.length_b   1.000
_cell.length_c   1.000
_cell.angle_alpha   90.00
_cell.angle_beta   90.00
_cell.angle_gamma   90.00
#
_symmetry.space_group_name_H-M   'P 1'
#
loop_
_entity.id
_entity.type
_entity.pdbx_description
1 polymer ?
#
loop_
_entity_poly.entity_id
_entity_poly.type
_entity_poly.pdbx_seq_one_letter_code
_entity_poly.pdbx_strand_id
1 'polypeptide(L)'
;DGWLSILIGVVLAVLSMLAALLLSHWLGMDFAPLLLVFLPGGAPELGVMALALDIDQAMVTTHHMLRVLAIVGGISVLLNRFIRKP
;
A
#
# COMPACT_ATOMS: atom_id res chain seq x y z
N ASP A 1 16.85 -18.35 -1.36
CA ASP A 1 16.27 -17.00 -1.16
C ASP A 1 14.74 -16.93 -1.16
N GLY A 2 14.02 -17.85 -1.83
CA GLY A 2 12.54 -17.82 -1.88
C GLY A 2 11.79 -18.10 -0.56
N TRP A 3 12.44 -18.73 0.44
CA TRP A 3 11.80 -18.96 1.73
C TRP A 3 11.58 -17.67 2.53
N LEU A 4 12.53 -16.72 2.42
CA LEU A 4 12.44 -15.40 3.05
C LEU A 4 11.34 -14.56 2.40
N SER A 5 11.21 -14.60 1.08
CA SER A 5 10.16 -13.83 0.38
C SER A 5 8.76 -14.32 0.73
N ILE A 6 8.57 -15.63 0.91
CA ILE A 6 7.30 -16.19 1.38
C ILE A 6 7.01 -15.73 2.81
N LEU A 7 8.00 -15.82 3.71
CA LEU A 7 7.84 -15.40 5.11
C LEU A 7 7.48 -13.91 5.21
N ILE A 8 8.17 -13.06 4.45
CA ILE A 8 7.90 -11.63 4.38
C ILE A 8 6.50 -11.38 3.80
N GLY A 9 6.14 -12.05 2.70
CA GLY A 9 4.81 -11.91 2.08
C GLY A 9 3.68 -12.25 3.05
N VAL A 10 3.82 -13.34 3.81
CA VAL A 10 2.83 -13.75 4.82
C VAL A 10 2.74 -12.72 5.95
N VAL A 11 3.88 -12.25 6.47
CA VAL A 11 3.90 -11.22 7.53
C VAL A 11 3.23 -9.94 7.05
N LEU A 12 3.53 -9.48 5.84
CA LEU A 12 2.91 -8.28 5.28
C LEU A 12 1.41 -8.47 5.06
N ALA A 13 0.97 -9.61 4.52
CA ALA A 13 -0.45 -9.90 4.32
C ALA A 13 -1.24 -9.90 5.65
N VAL A 14 -0.66 -10.50 6.71
CA VAL A 14 -1.23 -10.46 8.05
C VAL A 14 -1.32 -9.01 8.54
N LEU A 15 -0.22 -8.24 8.50
CA LEU A 15 -0.23 -6.82 8.89
C LEU A 15 -1.27 -5.97 8.14
N SER A 16 -1.48 -6.23 6.86
CA SER A 16 -2.50 -5.55 6.07
C SER A 16 -3.92 -5.89 6.52
N MET A 17 -4.17 -7.17 6.84
CA MET A 17 -5.46 -7.63 7.37
C MET A 17 -5.76 -7.01 8.73
N LEU A 18 -4.74 -6.92 9.60
CA LEU A 18 -4.80 -6.29 10.91
C LEU A 18 -5.15 -4.81 10.81
N ALA A 19 -4.44 -4.08 9.94
CA ALA A 19 -4.67 -2.68 9.71
C ALA A 19 -6.08 -2.44 9.16
N ALA A 20 -6.52 -3.23 8.19
CA ALA A 20 -7.86 -3.11 7.62
C ALA A 20 -8.97 -3.38 8.65
N LEU A 21 -8.80 -4.36 9.55
CA LEU A 21 -9.74 -4.64 10.64
C LEU A 21 -9.78 -3.51 11.67
N LEU A 22 -8.63 -2.94 12.03
CA LEU A 22 -8.60 -1.78 12.94
C LEU A 22 -9.30 -0.59 12.28
N LEU A 23 -8.91 -0.22 11.06
CA LEU A 23 -9.48 0.94 10.39
C LEU A 23 -10.97 0.76 10.07
N SER A 24 -11.45 -0.45 9.77
CA SER A 24 -12.89 -0.67 9.57
C SER A 24 -13.67 -0.44 10.85
N HIS A 25 -13.14 -0.89 11.99
CA HIS A 25 -13.77 -0.66 13.30
C HIS A 25 -13.72 0.82 13.73
N TRP A 26 -12.61 1.50 13.47
CA TRP A 26 -12.40 2.89 13.90
C TRP A 26 -13.04 3.93 12.97
N LEU A 27 -13.03 3.71 11.65
CA LEU A 27 -13.59 4.66 10.67
C LEU A 27 -15.00 4.28 10.20
N GLY A 28 -15.51 3.09 10.55
CA GLY A 28 -16.82 2.61 10.10
C GLY A 28 -16.89 2.38 8.59
N MET A 29 -15.75 2.26 7.91
CA MET A 29 -15.65 2.00 6.47
C MET A 29 -15.63 0.49 6.17
N ASP A 30 -16.03 0.12 4.96
CA ASP A 30 -16.09 -1.27 4.53
C ASP A 30 -14.71 -1.94 4.54
N PHE A 31 -14.67 -3.17 5.06
CA PHE A 31 -13.44 -3.94 5.23
C PHE A 31 -12.75 -4.28 3.89
N ALA A 32 -13.53 -4.58 2.84
CA ALA A 32 -13.00 -4.97 1.55
C ALA A 32 -12.13 -3.88 0.87
N PRO A 33 -12.58 -2.62 0.74
CA PRO A 33 -11.73 -1.54 0.21
C PRO A 33 -10.51 -1.26 1.07
N LEU A 34 -10.66 -1.27 2.40
CA LEU A 34 -9.55 -1.09 3.33
C LEU A 34 -8.49 -2.17 3.16
N LEU A 35 -8.90 -3.44 3.13
CA LEU A 35 -8.01 -4.57 2.93
C LEU A 35 -7.28 -4.46 1.59
N LEU A 36 -7.98 -4.13 0.51
CA LEU A 36 -7.39 -3.95 -0.83
C LEU A 36 -6.32 -2.86 -0.87
N VAL A 37 -6.53 -1.73 -0.18
CA VAL A 37 -5.54 -0.63 -0.12
C VAL A 37 -4.29 -1.04 0.67
N PHE A 38 -4.45 -1.86 1.70
CA PHE A 38 -3.32 -2.28 2.54
C PHE A 38 -2.61 -3.52 2.01
N LEU A 39 -3.23 -4.35 1.17
CA LEU A 39 -2.64 -5.59 0.67
C LEU A 39 -1.33 -5.33 -0.10
N PRO A 40 -0.24 -6.04 0.23
CA PRO A 40 1.00 -5.97 -0.52
C PRO A 40 0.82 -6.71 -1.85
N GLY A 41 0.59 -5.98 -2.94
CA GLY A 41 0.41 -6.52 -4.29
C GLY A 41 0.86 -5.56 -5.39
N GLY A 42 0.87 -6.02 -6.63
CA GLY A 42 1.11 -5.19 -7.79
C GLY A 42 -0.09 -4.29 -8.09
N ALA A 43 0.18 -3.04 -8.48
CA ALA A 43 -0.87 -2.08 -8.89
C ALA A 43 -1.87 -2.65 -9.94
N PRO A 44 -1.45 -3.49 -10.93
CA PRO A 44 -2.39 -4.08 -11.87
C PRO A 44 -3.35 -5.10 -11.23
N GLU A 45 -2.88 -5.91 -10.29
CA GLU A 45 -3.67 -6.99 -9.67
C GLU A 45 -4.73 -6.42 -8.71
N LEU A 46 -4.33 -5.43 -7.92
CA LEU A 46 -5.21 -4.72 -7.00
C LEU A 46 -6.28 -3.94 -7.77
N GLY A 47 -5.94 -3.42 -8.94
CA GLY A 47 -6.88 -2.73 -9.81
C GLY A 47 -7.95 -3.64 -10.43
N VAL A 48 -7.63 -4.90 -10.72
CA VAL A 48 -8.64 -5.86 -11.21
C VAL A 48 -9.55 -6.30 -10.07
N MET A 49 -9.01 -6.49 -8.85
CA MET A 49 -9.81 -6.85 -7.68
C MET A 49 -10.76 -5.74 -7.23
N ALA A 50 -10.34 -4.47 -7.28
CA ALA A 50 -11.22 -3.34 -6.96
C ALA A 50 -12.36 -3.20 -7.98
N LEU A 51 -12.09 -3.38 -9.28
CA LEU A 51 -13.14 -3.48 -10.30
C LEU A 51 -14.10 -4.66 -10.06
N ALA A 52 -13.58 -5.83 -9.65
CA ALA A 52 -14.38 -7.02 -9.40
C ALA A 52 -15.26 -6.91 -8.14
N LEU A 53 -14.85 -6.09 -7.17
CA LEU A 53 -15.55 -5.86 -5.90
C LEU A 53 -16.42 -4.60 -5.91
N ASP A 54 -16.56 -3.93 -7.06
CA ASP A 54 -17.25 -2.64 -7.23
C ASP A 54 -16.74 -1.56 -6.24
N ILE A 55 -15.46 -1.66 -5.89
CA ILE A 55 -14.77 -0.73 -5.01
C ILE A 55 -14.19 0.39 -5.87
N ASP A 56 -14.22 1.62 -5.34
CA ASP A 56 -13.64 2.78 -6.02
C ASP A 56 -12.13 2.60 -6.26
N GLN A 57 -11.79 2.20 -7.49
CA GLN A 57 -10.45 2.10 -8.04
C GLN A 57 -9.63 3.38 -7.80
N ALA A 58 -10.29 4.54 -7.78
CA ALA A 58 -9.63 5.82 -7.59
C ALA A 58 -9.03 5.93 -6.17
N MET A 59 -9.66 5.37 -5.14
CA MET A 59 -9.11 5.36 -3.77
C MET A 59 -7.82 4.54 -3.67
N VAL A 60 -7.79 3.36 -4.29
CA VAL A 60 -6.63 2.44 -4.28
C VAL A 60 -5.47 3.03 -5.08
N THR A 61 -5.75 3.47 -6.30
CA THR A 61 -4.74 4.05 -7.20
C THR A 61 -4.20 5.38 -6.68
N THR A 62 -5.03 6.22 -6.05
CA THR A 62 -4.57 7.48 -5.45
C THR A 62 -3.61 7.22 -4.27
N HIS A 63 -3.92 6.29 -3.37
CA HIS A 63 -3.01 5.95 -2.26
C HIS A 63 -1.70 5.32 -2.74
N HIS A 64 -1.75 4.43 -3.74
CA HIS A 64 -0.56 3.86 -4.36
C HIS A 64 0.30 4.92 -5.06
N MET A 65 -0.33 5.83 -5.81
CA MET A 65 0.34 6.91 -6.53
C MET A 65 0.97 7.92 -5.56
N LEU A 66 0.30 8.19 -4.43
CA LEU A 66 0.84 9.01 -3.35
C LEU A 66 2.08 8.38 -2.72
N ARG A 67 2.11 7.05 -2.56
CA ARG A 67 3.29 6.31 -2.08
C ARG A 67 4.48 6.46 -3.02
N VAL A 68 4.28 6.33 -4.33
CA VAL A 68 5.33 6.50 -5.35
C VAL A 68 5.83 7.94 -5.38
N LEU A 69 4.93 8.92 -5.35
CA LEU A 69 5.29 10.35 -5.29
C LEU A 69 6.08 10.69 -4.02
N ALA A 70 5.69 10.14 -2.86
CA ALA A 70 6.39 10.34 -1.61
C ALA A 70 7.79 9.72 -1.62
N ILE A 71 7.96 8.53 -2.20
CA ILE A 71 9.28 7.88 -2.32
C ILE A 71 10.17 8.66 -3.30
N VAL A 72 9.67 8.99 -4.50
CA VAL A 72 10.44 9.70 -5.52
C VAL A 72 10.79 11.11 -5.05
N GLY A 73 9.79 11.88 -4.58
CA GLY A 73 10.01 13.23 -4.07
C GLY A 73 10.86 13.24 -2.80
N GLY A 74 10.61 12.32 -1.87
CA GLY A 74 11.37 12.19 -0.62
C GLY A 74 12.84 11.85 -0.87
N ILE A 75 13.13 10.90 -1.77
CA ILE A 75 14.49 10.57 -2.18
C ILE A 75 15.16 11.76 -2.87
N SER A 76 14.47 12.44 -3.80
CA SER A 76 15.02 13.63 -4.45
C SER A 76 15.35 14.76 -3.46
N VAL A 77 14.50 15.00 -2.46
CA VAL A 77 14.74 16.00 -1.41
C VAL A 77 15.86 15.58 -0.47
N LEU A 78 15.89 14.31 -0.05
CA LEU A 78 16.87 13.79 0.90
C LEU A 78 18.27 13.74 0.27
N LEU A 79 18.40 13.29 -0.98
CA LEU A 79 19.66 13.33 -1.73
C LEU A 79 20.15 14.76 -1.94
N ASN A 80 19.26 15.71 -2.28
CA ASN A 80 19.63 17.11 -2.41
C ASN A 80 20.05 17.73 -1.06
N ARG A 81 19.56 17.22 0.07
CA ARG A 81 20.02 17.65 1.40
C ARG A 81 21.31 16.98 1.87
N PHE A 82 21.59 15.75 1.43
CA PHE A 82 22.74 14.97 1.89
C PHE A 82 24.00 15.13 1.01
N ILE A 83 23.84 15.29 -0.31
CA ILE A 83 24.96 15.52 -1.25
C ILE A 83 25.45 16.98 -1.23
N ARG A 84 24.74 17.86 -0.51
CA ARG A 84 25.13 19.27 -0.26
C ARG A 84 25.73 19.52 1.12
N LYS A 85 26.18 18.49 1.83
CA LYS A 85 27.10 18.71 2.95
C LYS A 85 28.54 18.55 2.44
N PRO A 86 29.38 19.61 2.54
CA PRO A 86 30.77 19.58 2.11
C PRO A 86 31.61 18.60 2.94
#